data_AF-A0A1C3IPC5-F1
#
_entry.id   AF-A0A1C3IPC5-F1
#
_cell.length_a   1.000
_cell.length_b   1.000
_cell.length_c   1.000
_cell.angle_alpha   90.00
_cell.angle_beta   90.00
_cell.angle_gamma   90.00
#
_symmetry.space_group_name_H-M   'P 1'
#
loop_
_entity.id
_entity.type
_entity.pdbx_description
1 polymer ?
#
loop_
_entity_poly.entity_id
_entity_poly.type
_entity_poly.pdbx_seq_one_letter_code
_entity_poly.pdbx_strand_id
1 'polypeptide(L)'
;MFKKTLLATSALLISSTAFAADVENSNLDIAFQGAHFQGAGNQVTMLRVPVTNKDTGQTQFFDMSAEFAADKNGNLIFKNLSSIKSVAFTSANQLLAGHYLDPDNCSWFVEGPSVTSNGRSSWSFLKPANNIGCLNSSQRSGQVLSGPLEGNQLVITQDKTYQKLIKTSEGNLNYGVYNGYALSAMQTGKSIGLSTYNKSGLHASWTIMQAPYPGKKED
;
A
#
# COMPACT_ATOMS: atom_id res chain seq x y z
N MET A 1 17.65 -22.91 51.86
CA MET A 1 17.65 -21.85 50.83
C MET A 1 17.99 -22.49 49.49
N PHE A 2 17.00 -22.71 48.62
CA PHE A 2 17.21 -23.27 47.27
C PHE A 2 17.40 -22.14 46.26
N LYS A 3 18.58 -22.07 45.64
CA LYS A 3 18.83 -21.16 44.51
C LYS A 3 18.27 -21.81 43.24
N LYS A 4 17.23 -21.19 42.66
CA LYS A 4 16.69 -21.56 41.34
C LYS A 4 17.60 -20.95 40.27
N THR A 5 18.33 -21.78 39.55
CA THR A 5 19.08 -21.39 38.36
C THR A 5 18.13 -21.43 37.16
N LEU A 6 17.73 -20.27 36.64
CA LEU A 6 17.02 -20.16 35.36
C LEU A 6 18.04 -20.19 34.23
N LEU A 7 18.06 -21.28 33.46
CA LEU A 7 18.75 -21.36 32.17
C LEU A 7 17.90 -20.58 31.16
N ALA A 8 18.36 -19.39 30.77
CA ALA A 8 17.82 -18.66 29.65
C ALA A 8 18.27 -19.34 28.36
N THR A 9 17.37 -20.11 27.74
CA THR A 9 17.57 -20.63 26.39
C THR A 9 17.35 -19.48 25.41
N SER A 10 18.40 -18.72 25.13
CA SER A 10 18.42 -17.78 24.02
C SER A 10 18.34 -18.57 22.72
N ALA A 11 17.17 -18.61 22.10
CA ALA A 11 17.02 -19.11 20.75
C ALA A 11 17.86 -18.21 19.82
N LEU A 12 18.96 -18.75 19.29
CA LEU A 12 19.67 -18.14 18.18
C LEU A 12 18.68 -18.03 17.01
N LEU A 13 18.25 -16.80 16.71
CA LEU A 13 17.63 -16.47 15.44
C LEU A 13 18.71 -16.59 14.37
N ILE A 14 18.77 -17.77 13.75
CA ILE A 14 19.59 -17.98 12.56
C ILE A 14 18.97 -17.10 11.46
N SER A 15 19.62 -15.97 11.17
CA SER A 15 19.32 -15.19 9.98
C SER A 15 19.64 -16.03 8.76
N SER A 16 18.62 -16.66 8.17
CA SER A 16 18.72 -17.33 6.88
C SER A 16 19.12 -16.30 5.83
N THR A 17 20.36 -16.34 5.37
CA THR A 17 20.80 -15.65 4.16
C THR A 17 20.00 -16.21 3.00
N ALA A 18 19.05 -15.44 2.48
CA ALA A 18 18.23 -15.87 1.37
C ALA A 18 18.96 -15.57 0.06
N PHE A 19 19.29 -16.63 -0.69
CA PHE A 19 19.88 -16.50 -2.02
C PHE A 19 18.76 -16.29 -3.04
N ALA A 20 18.78 -15.14 -3.68
CA ALA A 20 18.02 -14.92 -4.89
C ALA A 20 18.63 -15.77 -6.02
N ALA A 21 17.79 -16.26 -6.93
CA ALA A 21 18.20 -17.20 -7.97
C ALA A 21 18.47 -16.45 -9.28
N ASP A 22 19.68 -16.64 -9.81
CA ASP A 22 20.03 -16.20 -11.15
C ASP A 22 19.09 -16.84 -12.18
N VAL A 23 18.44 -15.99 -12.98
CA VAL A 23 17.67 -16.46 -14.12
C VAL A 23 18.62 -16.71 -15.27
N GLU A 24 18.67 -17.96 -15.74
CA GLU A 24 19.54 -18.37 -16.84
C GLU A 24 19.33 -17.47 -18.07
N ASN A 25 20.43 -16.98 -18.65
CA ASN A 25 20.45 -16.05 -19.78
C ASN A 25 19.76 -14.69 -19.55
N SER A 26 19.72 -14.22 -18.30
CA SER A 26 19.18 -12.89 -17.97
C SER A 26 20.08 -12.10 -17.02
N ASN A 27 20.02 -10.78 -17.13
CA ASN A 27 20.54 -9.86 -16.11
C ASN A 27 19.55 -9.66 -14.95
N LEU A 28 18.51 -10.49 -14.86
CA LEU A 28 17.53 -10.46 -13.79
C LEU A 28 17.80 -11.53 -12.73
N ASP A 29 17.49 -11.17 -11.50
CA ASP A 29 17.56 -12.01 -10.31
C ASP A 29 16.17 -12.07 -9.66
N ILE A 30 15.68 -13.26 -9.32
CA ILE A 30 14.34 -13.47 -8.75
C ILE A 30 14.45 -13.95 -7.31
N ALA A 31 13.75 -13.27 -6.41
CA ALA A 31 13.87 -13.46 -4.97
C ALA A 31 12.55 -13.89 -4.31
N PHE A 32 12.07 -15.10 -4.59
CA PHE A 32 10.78 -15.59 -4.06
C PHE A 32 10.62 -15.53 -2.54
N GLN A 33 11.72 -15.55 -1.77
CA GLN A 33 11.71 -15.30 -0.32
C GLN A 33 11.05 -13.97 0.10
N GLY A 34 11.07 -12.97 -0.78
CA GLY A 34 10.48 -11.66 -0.55
C GLY A 34 9.00 -11.58 -0.94
N ALA A 35 8.45 -12.64 -1.55
CA ALA A 35 7.08 -12.71 -2.00
C ALA A 35 6.14 -13.23 -0.90
N HIS A 36 4.86 -12.90 -1.01
CA HIS A 36 3.80 -13.46 -0.19
C HIS A 36 3.00 -14.50 -0.98
N PHE A 37 2.87 -15.71 -0.42
CA PHE A 37 2.20 -16.83 -1.07
C PHE A 37 0.83 -17.08 -0.44
N GLN A 38 -0.18 -17.24 -1.28
CA GLN A 38 -1.53 -17.64 -0.89
C GLN A 38 -1.96 -18.81 -1.75
N GLY A 39 -2.48 -19.87 -1.15
CA GLY A 39 -2.95 -21.06 -1.86
C GLY A 39 -4.41 -21.36 -1.52
N ALA A 40 -5.19 -21.76 -2.53
CA ALA A 40 -6.55 -22.23 -2.35
C ALA A 40 -6.93 -23.23 -3.46
N GLY A 41 -7.39 -24.42 -3.08
CA GLY A 41 -7.77 -25.46 -4.04
C GLY A 41 -6.59 -25.85 -4.96
N ASN A 42 -6.80 -25.77 -6.27
CA ASN A 42 -5.77 -26.04 -7.28
C ASN A 42 -5.02 -24.77 -7.73
N GLN A 43 -5.00 -23.70 -6.93
CA GLN A 43 -4.37 -22.43 -7.29
C GLN A 43 -3.37 -21.95 -6.23
N VAL A 44 -2.28 -21.34 -6.72
CA VAL A 44 -1.34 -20.55 -5.91
C VAL A 44 -1.24 -19.15 -6.50
N THR A 45 -1.35 -18.16 -5.63
CA THR A 45 -1.11 -16.75 -5.91
C THR A 45 0.16 -16.33 -5.20
N MET A 46 1.08 -15.71 -5.93
CA MET A 46 2.32 -15.13 -5.42
C MET A 46 2.22 -13.63 -5.60
N LEU A 47 2.24 -12.91 -4.49
CA LEU A 47 2.17 -11.46 -4.46
C LEU A 47 3.56 -10.90 -4.19
N ARG A 48 3.93 -9.84 -4.90
CA ARG A 48 5.14 -9.06 -4.69
C ARG A 48 6.42 -9.89 -4.81
N VAL A 49 6.53 -10.67 -5.87
CA VAL A 49 7.78 -11.35 -6.23
C VAL A 49 8.81 -10.29 -6.63
N PRO A 50 9.93 -10.13 -5.90
CA PRO A 50 11.00 -9.21 -6.27
C PRO A 50 11.79 -9.75 -7.45
N VAL A 51 12.00 -8.89 -8.44
CA VAL A 51 12.86 -9.14 -9.60
C VAL A 51 13.84 -7.98 -9.73
N THR A 52 15.11 -8.25 -9.51
CA THR A 52 16.18 -7.23 -9.52
C THR A 52 16.96 -7.31 -10.81
N ASN A 53 17.14 -6.17 -11.49
CA ASN A 53 18.10 -6.06 -12.57
C ASN A 53 19.50 -5.89 -12.00
N LYS A 54 20.39 -6.86 -12.25
CA LYS A 54 21.75 -6.93 -11.71
C LYS A 54 22.66 -5.80 -12.19
N ASP A 55 22.42 -5.27 -13.39
CA ASP A 55 23.24 -4.21 -13.98
C ASP A 55 22.91 -2.83 -13.40
N THR A 56 21.63 -2.59 -13.10
CA THR A 56 21.12 -1.29 -12.62
C THR A 56 20.85 -1.27 -11.11
N GLY A 57 20.78 -2.43 -10.47
CA GLY A 57 20.35 -2.60 -9.08
C GLY A 57 18.87 -2.32 -8.83
N GLN A 58 18.06 -2.06 -9.87
CA GLN A 58 16.64 -1.72 -9.70
C GLN A 58 15.78 -2.98 -9.52
N THR A 59 14.96 -3.00 -8.47
CA THR A 59 14.01 -4.08 -8.19
C THR A 59 12.59 -3.69 -8.57
N GLN A 60 11.92 -4.55 -9.34
CA GLN A 60 10.49 -4.47 -9.67
C GLN A 60 9.74 -5.61 -8.99
N PHE A 61 8.46 -5.42 -8.71
CA PHE A 61 7.62 -6.43 -8.04
C PHE A 61 6.58 -6.96 -9.01
N PHE A 62 6.23 -8.22 -8.85
CA PHE A 62 5.29 -8.89 -9.72
C PHE A 62 4.29 -9.70 -8.90
N ASP A 63 3.02 -9.57 -9.28
CA ASP A 63 1.98 -10.48 -8.81
C ASP A 63 1.71 -11.49 -9.91
N MET A 64 1.63 -12.76 -9.54
CA MET A 64 1.36 -13.86 -10.45
C MET A 64 0.44 -14.89 -9.79
N SER A 65 -0.32 -15.61 -10.61
CA SER A 65 -1.04 -16.79 -10.14
C SER A 65 -0.86 -17.95 -11.10
N ALA A 66 -0.81 -19.14 -10.51
CA ALA A 66 -0.69 -20.40 -11.20
C ALA A 66 -1.86 -21.31 -10.79
N GLU A 67 -2.53 -21.87 -11.78
CA GLU A 67 -3.49 -22.96 -11.60
C GLU A 67 -2.80 -24.28 -11.94
N PHE A 68 -3.00 -25.28 -11.09
CA PHE A 68 -2.46 -26.62 -11.23
C PHE A 68 -3.55 -27.61 -11.65
N ALA A 69 -3.14 -28.67 -12.33
CA ALA A 69 -3.95 -29.85 -12.61
C ALA A 69 -3.15 -31.12 -12.33
N ALA A 70 -3.83 -32.26 -12.23
CA ALA A 70 -3.19 -33.56 -12.28
C ALA A 70 -3.21 -34.06 -13.73
N ASP A 71 -2.08 -34.51 -14.24
CA ASP A 71 -2.06 -35.26 -15.50
C ASP A 71 -2.63 -36.67 -15.32
N LYS A 72 -2.71 -37.42 -16.43
CA LYS A 72 -3.23 -38.80 -16.47
C LYS A 72 -2.42 -39.79 -15.62
N ASN A 73 -1.20 -39.43 -15.22
CA ASN A 73 -0.32 -40.22 -14.38
C ASN A 73 -0.33 -39.73 -12.91
N GLY A 74 -1.14 -38.71 -12.59
CA GLY A 74 -1.23 -38.12 -11.25
C GLY A 74 -0.15 -37.07 -10.95
N ASN A 75 0.63 -36.64 -11.93
CA ASN A 75 1.63 -35.58 -11.72
C ASN A 75 0.95 -34.21 -11.67
N LEU A 76 1.41 -33.36 -10.75
CA LEU A 76 1.03 -31.94 -10.75
C LEU A 76 1.65 -31.25 -11.97
N ILE A 77 0.80 -30.63 -12.79
CA ILE A 77 1.19 -29.85 -13.97
C ILE A 77 0.59 -28.44 -13.87
N PHE A 78 1.29 -27.46 -14.44
CA PHE A 78 0.74 -26.12 -14.63
C PHE A 78 -0.34 -26.18 -15.71
N LYS A 79 -1.55 -25.74 -15.38
CA LYS A 79 -2.70 -25.70 -16.30
C LYS A 79 -2.85 -24.32 -16.92
N ASN A 80 -2.83 -23.29 -16.08
CA ASN A 80 -2.89 -21.88 -16.51
C ASN A 80 -1.88 -21.05 -15.69
N LEU A 81 -1.16 -20.17 -16.37
CA LEU A 81 -0.37 -19.10 -15.78
C LEU A 81 -1.06 -17.79 -16.14
N SER A 82 -1.53 -17.03 -15.15
CA SER A 82 -2.18 -15.75 -15.42
C SER A 82 -1.18 -14.58 -15.34
N SER A 83 -1.50 -13.54 -16.13
CA SER A 83 -0.71 -12.34 -16.44
C SER A 83 0.21 -11.87 -15.31
N ILE A 84 1.51 -11.91 -15.60
CA ILE A 84 2.57 -11.20 -14.86
C ILE A 84 2.29 -9.71 -15.04
N LYS A 85 1.77 -9.05 -14.00
CA LYS A 85 1.72 -7.59 -13.95
C LYS A 85 2.84 -7.11 -13.05
N SER A 86 3.65 -6.19 -13.55
CA SER A 86 4.51 -5.42 -12.66
C SER A 86 3.61 -4.66 -11.71
N VAL A 87 3.65 -5.08 -10.45
CA VAL A 87 3.05 -4.36 -9.35
C VAL A 87 4.20 -3.53 -8.84
N ALA A 88 4.17 -2.21 -9.02
CA ALA A 88 5.07 -1.38 -8.24
C ALA A 88 4.89 -1.83 -6.78
N PHE A 89 5.96 -1.91 -5.97
CA PHE A 89 5.81 -1.93 -4.51
C PHE A 89 4.65 -1.02 -4.15
N THR A 90 3.88 -1.33 -3.10
CA THR A 90 3.04 -0.29 -2.50
C THR A 90 3.99 0.82 -2.08
N SER A 91 4.26 1.71 -3.02
CA SER A 91 4.97 2.94 -2.82
C SER A 91 4.15 3.67 -1.78
N ALA A 92 4.72 4.69 -1.17
CA ALA A 92 3.92 5.69 -0.50
C ALA A 92 2.63 6.06 -1.30
N ASN A 93 2.67 5.89 -2.63
CA ASN A 93 1.61 6.17 -3.59
C ASN A 93 0.56 5.07 -3.81
N GLN A 94 0.63 3.95 -3.09
CA GLN A 94 -0.44 2.96 -3.15
C GLN A 94 -1.06 2.80 -1.78
N LEU A 95 -2.27 3.32 -1.67
CA LEU A 95 -3.06 3.25 -0.46
C LEU A 95 -3.85 1.94 -0.45
N LEU A 96 -3.99 1.36 0.73
CA LEU A 96 -4.87 0.23 0.94
C LEU A 96 -6.29 0.74 1.20
N ALA A 97 -7.27 0.21 0.47
CA ALA A 97 -8.67 0.49 0.77
C ALA A 97 -9.11 -0.26 2.04
N GLY A 98 -10.06 0.33 2.76
CA GLY A 98 -10.62 -0.27 3.95
C GLY A 98 -11.12 0.75 4.96
N HIS A 99 -11.40 0.24 6.16
CA HIS A 99 -11.82 1.02 7.31
C HIS A 99 -10.62 1.34 8.21
N TYR A 100 -10.51 2.61 8.57
CA TYR A 100 -9.46 3.17 9.39
C TYR A 100 -10.06 3.98 10.53
N LEU A 101 -9.29 4.12 11.60
CA LEU A 101 -9.59 4.96 12.75
C LEU A 101 -8.52 6.04 12.86
N ASP A 102 -8.92 7.27 13.14
CA ASP A 102 -7.98 8.32 13.56
C ASP A 102 -7.70 8.23 15.07
N PRO A 103 -6.82 9.09 15.64
CA PRO A 103 -6.51 9.06 17.08
C PRO A 103 -7.69 9.32 18.01
N ASP A 104 -8.77 9.93 17.51
CA ASP A 104 -10.00 10.19 18.27
C ASP A 104 -11.01 9.02 18.13
N ASN A 105 -10.58 7.88 17.58
CA ASN A 105 -11.39 6.72 17.21
C ASN A 105 -12.45 6.99 16.14
N CYS A 106 -12.33 8.11 15.42
CA CYS A 106 -13.25 8.47 14.36
C CYS A 106 -13.08 7.57 13.14
N SER A 107 -14.19 7.09 12.55
CA SER A 107 -14.13 6.22 11.38
C SER A 107 -13.81 6.98 10.09
N TRP A 108 -12.88 6.42 9.33
CA TRP A 108 -12.48 6.83 7.99
C TRP A 108 -12.56 5.64 7.05
N PHE A 109 -13.22 5.82 5.90
CA PHE A 109 -13.29 4.85 4.83
C PHE A 109 -12.40 5.31 3.69
N VAL A 110 -11.50 4.43 3.27
CA VAL A 110 -10.63 4.63 2.12
C VAL A 110 -11.11 3.71 1.02
N GLU A 111 -11.53 4.25 -0.11
CA GLU A 111 -12.01 3.46 -1.24
C GLU A 111 -11.08 3.62 -2.44
N GLY A 112 -11.05 2.61 -3.32
CA GLY A 112 -10.17 2.55 -4.48
C GLY A 112 -9.17 1.38 -4.44
N PRO A 113 -8.12 1.40 -5.29
CA PRO A 113 -7.93 2.37 -6.36
C PRO A 113 -8.95 2.19 -7.49
N SER A 114 -9.38 3.30 -8.08
CA SER A 114 -9.89 3.35 -9.46
C SER A 114 -8.83 3.95 -10.39
N VAL A 115 -8.89 3.67 -11.69
CA VAL A 115 -7.95 4.24 -12.67
C VAL A 115 -8.59 5.43 -13.37
N THR A 116 -7.93 6.58 -13.38
CA THR A 116 -8.38 7.78 -14.10
C THR A 116 -8.06 7.71 -15.60
N SER A 117 -8.62 8.63 -16.38
CA SER A 117 -8.39 8.70 -17.84
C SER A 117 -6.92 8.91 -18.24
N ASN A 118 -6.10 9.49 -17.36
CA ASN A 118 -4.65 9.65 -17.55
C ASN A 118 -3.81 8.50 -16.93
N GLY A 119 -4.45 7.39 -16.56
CA GLY A 119 -3.77 6.19 -16.06
C GLY A 119 -3.27 6.27 -14.61
N ARG A 120 -3.61 7.33 -13.86
CA ARG A 120 -3.27 7.44 -12.43
C ARG A 120 -4.26 6.62 -11.59
N SER A 121 -3.78 6.03 -10.51
CA SER A 121 -4.67 5.46 -9.50
C SER A 121 -5.30 6.57 -8.68
N SER A 122 -6.56 6.41 -8.31
CA SER A 122 -7.32 7.35 -7.48
C SER A 122 -7.95 6.66 -6.29
N TRP A 123 -7.88 7.32 -5.13
CA TRP A 123 -8.55 6.91 -3.90
C TRP A 123 -9.42 8.04 -3.36
N SER A 124 -10.55 7.66 -2.77
CA SER A 124 -11.40 8.54 -1.99
C SER A 124 -11.21 8.28 -0.50
N PHE A 125 -11.34 9.34 0.28
CA PHE A 125 -11.40 9.30 1.75
C PHE A 125 -12.76 9.84 2.17
N LEU A 126 -13.41 9.13 3.08
CA LEU A 126 -14.70 9.53 3.64
C LEU A 126 -14.72 9.32 5.15
N LYS A 127 -14.94 10.40 5.89
CA LYS A 127 -15.41 10.37 7.27
C LYS A 127 -16.90 10.73 7.26
N PRO A 128 -17.80 9.80 7.62
CA PRO A 128 -19.23 10.04 7.56
C PRO A 128 -19.72 10.97 8.69
N ALA A 129 -20.88 11.58 8.50
CA ALA A 129 -21.49 12.53 9.45
C ALA A 129 -22.18 11.87 10.66
N ASN A 130 -22.28 10.54 10.68
CA ASN A 130 -23.21 9.80 11.54
C ASN A 130 -22.57 9.29 12.85
N ASN A 131 -21.54 9.96 13.37
CA ASN A 131 -20.88 9.65 14.63
C ASN A 131 -20.30 8.22 14.76
N ILE A 132 -20.09 7.48 13.67
CA ILE A 132 -19.43 6.15 13.76
C ILE A 132 -18.00 6.34 14.29
N GLY A 133 -17.82 6.04 15.58
CA GLY A 133 -16.57 6.27 16.32
C GLY A 133 -16.23 7.73 16.64
N CYS A 134 -17.14 8.69 16.39
CA CYS A 134 -16.88 10.12 16.57
C CYS A 134 -17.87 10.81 17.50
N LEU A 135 -17.38 11.76 18.31
CA LEU A 135 -18.24 12.70 19.06
C LEU A 135 -18.86 13.80 18.19
N ASN A 136 -18.34 14.04 16.99
CA ASN A 136 -18.82 15.09 16.08
C ASN A 136 -19.37 14.54 14.76
N SER A 137 -20.45 15.16 14.29
CA SER A 137 -21.15 14.80 13.04
C SER A 137 -20.54 15.44 11.79
N SER A 138 -19.27 15.89 11.85
CA SER A 138 -18.64 16.56 10.72
C SER A 138 -18.29 15.57 9.62
N GLN A 139 -18.99 15.63 8.48
CA GLN A 139 -18.63 14.91 7.28
C GLN A 139 -17.36 15.51 6.67
N ARG A 140 -16.40 14.67 6.33
CA ARG A 140 -15.20 15.07 5.61
C ARG A 140 -14.96 14.11 4.46
N SER A 141 -14.63 14.66 3.29
CA SER A 141 -14.26 13.86 2.13
C SER A 141 -13.08 14.46 1.40
N GLY A 142 -12.27 13.60 0.82
CA GLY A 142 -11.14 13.99 0.00
C GLY A 142 -10.88 12.95 -1.08
N GLN A 143 -10.08 13.33 -2.06
CA GLN A 143 -9.64 12.45 -3.13
C GLN A 143 -8.16 12.70 -3.40
N VAL A 144 -7.42 11.65 -3.68
CA VAL A 144 -6.02 11.73 -4.10
C VAL A 144 -5.77 10.91 -5.37
N LEU A 145 -4.69 11.27 -6.06
CA LEU A 145 -4.15 10.59 -7.23
C LEU A 145 -2.72 10.18 -6.97
N SER A 146 -2.34 9.03 -7.50
CA SER A 146 -0.95 8.56 -7.49
C SER A 146 -0.04 9.44 -8.34
N GLY A 147 1.22 9.53 -7.94
CA GLY A 147 2.27 10.16 -8.72
C GLY A 147 2.46 11.65 -8.41
N PRO A 148 3.40 12.32 -9.09
CA PRO A 148 3.85 13.64 -8.69
C PRO A 148 2.73 14.68 -8.70
N LEU A 149 2.97 15.75 -7.95
CA LEU A 149 2.08 16.91 -7.92
C LEU A 149 1.97 17.57 -9.30
N GLU A 150 3.04 17.54 -10.09
CA GLU A 150 3.03 18.00 -11.48
C GLU A 150 1.96 17.27 -12.31
N GLY A 151 1.14 18.05 -13.02
CA GLY A 151 0.04 17.51 -13.83
C GLY A 151 -1.10 16.88 -13.02
N ASN A 152 -1.15 17.10 -11.70
CA ASN A 152 -2.26 16.63 -10.87
C ASN A 152 -3.49 17.55 -11.05
N GLN A 153 -4.47 17.04 -11.77
CA GLN A 153 -5.70 17.73 -12.14
C GLN A 153 -6.62 18.07 -10.95
N LEU A 154 -6.49 17.39 -9.80
CA LEU A 154 -7.25 17.75 -8.61
C LEU A 154 -6.67 19.02 -7.97
N VAL A 155 -5.34 19.07 -7.82
CA VAL A 155 -4.66 20.13 -7.08
C VAL A 155 -4.43 21.39 -7.92
N ILE A 156 -4.31 21.27 -9.25
CA ILE A 156 -4.06 22.43 -10.13
C ILE A 156 -5.15 23.50 -10.02
N THR A 157 -6.36 23.12 -9.59
CA THR A 157 -7.46 24.06 -9.31
C THR A 157 -7.20 24.95 -8.09
N GLN A 158 -6.23 24.60 -7.24
CA GLN A 158 -5.81 25.33 -6.04
C GLN A 158 -4.57 26.19 -6.31
N ASP A 159 -4.64 27.07 -7.31
CA ASP A 159 -3.50 27.75 -7.96
C ASP A 159 -2.38 28.23 -7.00
N LYS A 160 -2.69 29.11 -6.04
CA LYS A 160 -1.68 29.65 -5.10
C LYS A 160 -1.04 28.59 -4.20
N THR A 161 -1.80 27.56 -3.82
CA THR A 161 -1.30 26.45 -3.00
C THR A 161 -0.44 25.52 -3.85
N TYR A 162 -0.90 25.19 -5.06
CA TYR A 162 -0.19 24.35 -6.02
C TYR A 162 1.19 24.92 -6.37
N GLN A 163 1.26 26.20 -6.74
CA GLN A 163 2.52 26.88 -7.10
C GLN A 163 3.56 26.89 -5.97
N LYS A 164 3.09 26.89 -4.72
CA LYS A 164 3.98 26.79 -3.56
C LYS A 164 4.46 25.35 -3.36
N LEU A 165 3.53 24.40 -3.36
CA LEU A 165 3.83 23.00 -3.07
C LEU A 165 4.74 22.37 -4.10
N ILE A 166 4.56 22.68 -5.39
CA ILE A 166 5.37 22.07 -6.46
C ILE A 166 6.86 22.42 -6.36
N LYS A 167 7.20 23.51 -5.66
CA LYS A 167 8.59 23.91 -5.39
C LYS A 167 9.22 23.14 -4.22
N THR A 168 8.40 22.55 -3.36
CA THR A 168 8.83 21.90 -2.11
C THR A 168 8.50 20.41 -2.06
N SER A 169 7.72 19.90 -3.02
CA SER A 169 7.35 18.49 -3.08
C SER A 169 8.54 17.67 -3.56
N GLU A 170 9.18 16.96 -2.63
CA GLU A 170 10.20 15.97 -2.96
C GLU A 170 9.55 14.59 -3.09
N GLY A 171 9.68 13.98 -4.27
CA GLY A 171 9.21 12.63 -4.53
C GLY A 171 7.77 12.50 -5.05
N ASN A 172 7.46 11.27 -5.48
CA ASN A 172 6.12 10.89 -5.87
C ASN A 172 5.38 10.47 -4.59
N LEU A 173 4.53 11.34 -4.05
CA LEU A 173 3.50 11.04 -3.04
C LEU A 173 2.11 10.99 -3.71
N ASN A 174 1.05 10.52 -3.04
CA ASN A 174 -0.30 10.78 -3.56
C ASN A 174 -0.68 12.22 -3.25
N TYR A 175 -1.27 12.91 -4.22
CA TYR A 175 -1.76 14.28 -4.03
C TYR A 175 -3.20 14.44 -4.50
N GLY A 176 -3.94 15.33 -3.87
CA GLY A 176 -5.27 15.71 -4.32
C GLY A 176 -5.90 16.77 -3.44
N VAL A 177 -7.19 16.68 -3.20
CA VAL A 177 -7.96 17.73 -2.53
C VAL A 177 -8.76 17.19 -1.36
N TYR A 178 -8.87 18.02 -0.33
CA TYR A 178 -9.64 17.74 0.87
C TYR A 178 -10.18 19.05 1.42
N ASN A 179 -11.51 19.20 1.45
CA ASN A 179 -12.19 20.36 2.02
C ASN A 179 -11.60 21.73 1.58
N GLY A 180 -11.27 21.89 0.30
CA GLY A 180 -10.66 23.12 -0.25
C GLY A 180 -9.16 23.29 0.01
N TYR A 181 -8.51 22.31 0.66
CA TYR A 181 -7.06 22.24 0.83
C TYR A 181 -6.45 21.25 -0.16
N ALA A 182 -5.18 21.49 -0.53
CA ALA A 182 -4.39 20.44 -1.16
C ALA A 182 -4.08 19.36 -0.11
N LEU A 183 -4.13 18.10 -0.49
CA LEU A 183 -3.91 16.94 0.37
C LEU A 183 -2.73 16.13 -0.19
N SER A 184 -1.86 15.65 0.68
CA SER A 184 -0.99 14.50 0.39
C SER A 184 -1.35 13.31 1.26
N ALA A 185 -1.18 12.11 0.72
CA ALA A 185 -1.46 10.86 1.43
C ALA A 185 -0.36 9.82 1.17
N MET A 186 0.07 9.15 2.24
CA MET A 186 1.12 8.13 2.17
C MET A 186 0.78 6.92 3.03
N GLN A 187 0.89 5.72 2.46
CA GLN A 187 0.77 4.45 3.20
C GLN A 187 2.10 4.11 3.91
N THR A 188 2.04 3.80 5.21
CA THR A 188 3.15 3.24 5.99
C THR A 188 2.64 2.05 6.81
N GLY A 189 2.96 0.82 6.40
CA GLY A 189 2.44 -0.37 7.07
C GLY A 189 0.90 -0.40 7.05
N LYS A 190 0.26 -0.39 8.23
CA LYS A 190 -1.21 -0.35 8.38
C LYS A 190 -1.78 1.07 8.55
N SER A 191 -0.96 2.11 8.47
CA SER A 191 -1.40 3.48 8.64
C SER A 191 -1.31 4.27 7.34
N ILE A 192 -2.16 5.30 7.22
CA ILE A 192 -2.08 6.31 6.18
C ILE A 192 -1.82 7.65 6.85
N GLY A 193 -0.68 8.26 6.53
CA GLY A 193 -0.38 9.64 6.88
C GLY A 193 -1.05 10.58 5.90
N LEU A 194 -1.74 11.60 6.43
CA LEU A 194 -2.45 12.62 5.67
C LEU A 194 -1.90 13.99 6.04
N SER A 195 -1.63 14.82 5.04
CA SER A 195 -1.18 16.21 5.25
C SER A 195 -1.91 17.15 4.33
N THR A 196 -2.48 18.21 4.90
CA THR A 196 -3.19 19.25 4.16
C THR A 196 -2.35 20.51 4.08
N TYR A 197 -2.52 21.25 2.98
CA TYR A 197 -1.75 22.42 2.68
C TYR A 197 -2.64 23.55 2.18
N ASN A 198 -2.25 24.77 2.49
CA ASN A 198 -2.84 26.00 1.99
C ASN A 198 -1.75 26.91 1.40
N LYS A 199 -2.12 28.14 1.00
CA LYS A 199 -1.19 29.16 0.48
C LYS A 199 0.00 29.47 1.41
N SER A 200 -0.16 29.24 2.72
CA SER A 200 0.88 29.48 3.73
C SER A 200 1.81 28.28 3.91
N GLY A 201 1.49 27.09 3.38
CA GLY A 201 2.29 25.87 3.49
C GLY A 201 1.49 24.74 4.15
N LEU A 202 2.17 23.91 4.95
CA LEU A 202 1.52 22.85 5.72
C LEU A 202 0.49 23.45 6.68
N HIS A 203 -0.75 22.97 6.59
CA HIS A 203 -1.87 23.44 7.39
C HIS A 203 -2.17 22.51 8.57
N ALA A 204 -2.27 21.21 8.31
CA ALA A 204 -2.51 20.18 9.31
C ALA A 204 -2.05 18.81 8.82
N SER A 205 -1.63 17.96 9.75
CA SER A 205 -1.27 16.56 9.47
C SER A 205 -1.86 15.64 10.51
N TRP A 206 -2.28 14.45 10.09
CA TRP A 206 -2.77 13.41 10.97
C TRP A 206 -2.54 12.03 10.36
N THR A 207 -2.76 10.99 11.14
CA THR A 207 -2.61 9.60 10.72
C THR A 207 -3.90 8.86 10.99
N ILE A 208 -4.31 8.01 10.04
CA ILE A 208 -5.38 7.04 10.24
C ILE A 208 -4.78 5.64 10.25
N MET A 209 -5.24 4.77 11.14
CA MET A 209 -4.76 3.40 11.32
C MET A 209 -5.84 2.41 10.94
N GLN A 210 -5.48 1.35 10.22
CA GLN A 210 -6.44 0.33 9.81
C GLN A 210 -7.15 -0.25 11.04
N ALA A 211 -8.48 -0.26 11.01
CA ALA A 211 -9.29 -0.73 12.12
C ALA A 211 -9.01 -2.22 12.39
N PRO A 212 -8.96 -2.66 13.67
CA PRO A 212 -8.70 -4.05 14.02
C PRO A 212 -9.79 -5.03 13.53
N TYR A 213 -10.99 -4.53 13.22
CA TYR A 213 -12.09 -5.30 12.65
C TYR A 213 -12.60 -4.63 11.37
N PRO A 214 -12.12 -5.03 10.19
CA PRO A 214 -12.68 -4.54 8.94
C PRO A 214 -14.12 -5.07 8.80
N GLY A 215 -15.11 -4.27 9.17
CA GLY A 215 -16.50 -4.50 8.76
C GLY A 215 -17.55 -4.84 9.82
N LYS A 216 -17.42 -4.43 11.08
CA LYS A 216 -18.63 -4.33 11.94
C LYS A 216 -19.12 -2.89 11.98
N LYS A 217 -20.21 -2.63 11.25
CA LYS A 217 -21.20 -1.64 11.70
C LYS A 217 -21.61 -2.08 13.10
N GLU A 218 -21.25 -1.33 14.11
CA GLU A 218 -21.98 -1.40 15.37
C GLU A 218 -23.26 -0.61 15.12
N ASP A 219 -24.38 -1.33 15.07
CA ASP A 219 -25.73 -0.79 15.01
C ASP A 219 -26.09 -0.06 16.31
#